data_AF-A0A521X8Y3-F1
#
_entry.id   AF-A0A521X8Y3-F1
#
_cell.length_a   1.000
_cell.length_b   1.000
_cell.length_c   1.000
_cell.angle_alpha   90.00
_cell.angle_beta   90.00
_cell.angle_gamma   90.00
#
_symmetry.space_group_name_H-M   'P 1'
#
loop_
_entity.id
_entity.type
_entity.pdbx_description
1 polymer ?
#
loop_
_entity_poly.entity_id
_entity_poly.type
_entity_poly.pdbx_seq_one_letter_code
_entity_poly.pdbx_strand_id
1 'polypeptide(L)'
;MPKFIILLLAILFPSSAFAASFDCARAATKMERLICSNSQLSKGDEDLAAVYANALKEASDPAAIKKQQREWLINAQRCDDYACLMNAFWSRIAQLANPENGIWTGTIGNQEVMACFFHFDNPNYENDSGYFYLRHSQRIPLAPRPENTKIWHEGNSQNPTGMWTINERHGDLLKGNWSDAAGSHILPIRLKRFKTLSMGDPTSSPIGCNPEVVKLVNAAINARLQQEKISFGKTLTFDGKRYRTFGVLEEVNTLELIDKSEASIALNERLKNELAVEMSEYYGCNTSSDEVLHNYSASIELAFWNAHWITFVRRTGGDCGGNHPFSEFYYTTWDLTIGKEVKLWTWIEQNNGKLISDIDTFYGNYSAPDQLNKIITEEAVKQLGGDTEDECLSIIKENTEYQLSLGKKGLVFHSSFAHVVQACDYDVEIPYRTLLPFLTKEGKEAVKLMMSDTSSQEGR
;
A
#
# COMPACT_ATOMS: atom_id res chain seq x y z
N MET A 1 12.76 74.93 -24.78
CA MET A 1 12.31 73.53 -24.90
C MET A 1 13.17 72.66 -23.99
N PRO A 2 12.72 72.26 -22.79
CA PRO A 2 13.46 71.29 -22.01
C PRO A 2 13.07 69.86 -22.46
N LYS A 3 14.09 69.04 -22.72
CA LYS A 3 13.96 67.63 -23.10
C LYS A 3 13.60 66.80 -21.87
N PHE A 4 12.48 66.07 -21.92
CA PHE A 4 12.15 65.05 -20.93
C PHE A 4 13.09 63.84 -21.10
N ILE A 5 13.86 63.53 -20.06
CA ILE A 5 14.60 62.27 -19.93
C ILE A 5 13.61 61.24 -19.38
N ILE A 6 13.21 60.26 -20.21
CA ILE A 6 12.46 59.09 -19.77
C ILE A 6 13.49 58.09 -19.23
N LEU A 7 13.53 57.92 -17.91
CA LEU A 7 14.31 56.89 -17.25
C LEU A 7 13.54 55.56 -17.38
N LEU A 8 14.04 54.66 -18.24
CA LEU A 8 13.49 53.33 -18.42
C LEU A 8 13.80 52.49 -17.16
N LEU A 9 12.79 52.22 -16.34
CA LEU A 9 12.90 51.36 -15.17
C LEU A 9 12.97 49.90 -15.64
N ALA A 10 14.15 49.28 -15.60
CA ALA A 10 14.31 47.85 -15.89
C ALA A 10 13.65 47.03 -14.76
N ILE A 11 12.53 46.40 -15.07
CA ILE A 11 11.85 45.46 -14.18
C ILE A 11 12.70 44.18 -14.15
N LEU A 12 13.54 44.06 -13.13
CA LEU A 12 14.20 42.81 -12.75
C LEU A 12 13.12 41.86 -12.21
N PHE A 13 12.62 40.96 -13.06
CA PHE A 13 11.86 39.81 -12.58
C PHE A 13 12.80 38.92 -11.76
N PRO A 14 12.52 38.67 -10.46
CA PRO A 14 13.30 37.74 -9.68
C PRO A 14 13.14 36.36 -10.32
N SER A 15 14.21 35.84 -10.91
CA SER A 15 14.27 34.44 -11.31
C SER A 15 14.34 33.65 -10.01
N SER A 16 13.27 32.96 -9.65
CA SER A 16 13.26 32.00 -8.54
C SER A 16 14.36 30.98 -8.82
N ALA A 17 15.52 31.14 -8.19
CA ALA A 17 16.59 30.16 -8.28
C ALA A 17 16.15 28.96 -7.45
N PHE A 18 15.59 27.94 -8.12
CA PHE A 18 15.42 26.63 -7.52
C PHE A 18 16.81 26.02 -7.34
N ALA A 19 17.20 25.77 -6.09
CA ALA A 19 18.43 25.06 -5.80
C ALA A 19 18.16 23.56 -6.00
N ALA A 20 18.75 23.00 -7.05
CA ALA A 20 18.90 21.56 -7.24
C ALA A 20 20.34 21.19 -6.84
N SER A 21 20.69 19.90 -6.81
CA SER A 21 22.08 19.48 -6.56
C SER A 21 23.07 19.91 -7.67
N PHE A 22 22.56 20.55 -8.74
CA PHE A 22 23.30 21.09 -9.87
C PHE A 22 22.76 22.47 -10.32
N ASP A 23 23.52 23.15 -11.19
CA ASP A 23 23.15 24.45 -11.74
C ASP A 23 22.04 24.33 -12.80
N CYS A 24 20.82 24.76 -12.45
CA CYS A 24 19.67 24.73 -13.33
C CYS A 24 19.81 25.57 -14.61
N ALA A 25 20.71 26.56 -14.65
CA ALA A 25 21.01 27.29 -15.89
C ALA A 25 21.72 26.41 -16.93
N ARG A 26 22.23 25.23 -16.51
CA ARG A 26 22.98 24.29 -17.34
C ARG A 26 22.23 22.98 -17.60
N ALA A 27 20.94 22.91 -17.26
CA ALA A 27 20.11 21.73 -17.47
C ALA A 27 20.06 21.32 -18.96
N ALA A 28 20.61 20.15 -19.27
CA ALA A 28 20.74 19.62 -20.63
C ALA A 28 19.80 18.43 -20.90
N THR A 29 19.50 17.62 -19.89
CA THR A 29 18.64 16.44 -20.03
C THR A 29 17.16 16.74 -19.74
N LYS A 30 16.25 15.87 -20.19
CA LYS A 30 14.82 15.99 -19.88
C LYS A 30 14.58 15.93 -18.37
N MET A 31 15.24 15.00 -17.69
CA MET A 31 15.20 14.83 -16.23
C MET A 31 15.67 16.10 -15.51
N GLU A 32 16.81 16.68 -15.92
CA GLU A 32 17.33 17.92 -15.33
C GLU A 32 16.37 19.11 -15.52
N ARG A 33 15.77 19.24 -16.71
CA ARG A 33 14.75 20.27 -16.95
C ARG A 33 13.50 20.06 -16.08
N LEU A 34 13.06 18.82 -15.89
CA LEU A 34 11.95 18.48 -14.99
C LEU A 34 12.27 18.91 -13.54
N ILE A 35 13.46 18.53 -13.04
CA ILE A 35 13.95 18.91 -11.70
C ILE A 35 13.94 20.43 -11.52
N CYS A 36 14.53 21.15 -12.47
CA CYS A 36 14.65 22.61 -12.40
C CYS A 36 13.33 23.37 -12.57
N SER A 37 12.31 22.74 -13.17
CA SER A 37 10.99 23.34 -13.37
C SER A 37 10.03 23.10 -12.21
N ASN A 38 10.41 22.30 -11.21
CA ASN A 38 9.54 21.89 -10.11
C ASN A 38 10.30 21.93 -8.77
N SER A 39 9.85 22.77 -7.84
CA SER A 39 10.50 22.96 -6.55
C SER A 39 10.62 21.71 -5.70
N GLN A 40 9.63 20.80 -5.77
CA GLN A 40 9.65 19.56 -5.00
C GLN A 40 10.66 18.58 -5.58
N LEU A 41 10.78 18.46 -6.91
CA LEU A 41 11.81 17.63 -7.54
C LEU A 41 13.20 18.18 -7.27
N SER A 42 13.36 19.52 -7.30
CA SER A 42 14.60 20.19 -6.90
C SER A 42 15.00 19.79 -5.48
N LYS A 43 14.04 19.82 -4.55
CA LYS A 43 14.27 19.39 -3.16
C LYS A 43 14.58 17.90 -3.04
N GLY A 44 13.85 17.04 -3.74
CA GLY A 44 14.10 15.59 -3.74
C GLY A 44 15.47 15.22 -4.32
N ASP A 45 15.98 15.98 -5.29
CA ASP A 45 17.32 15.82 -5.85
C ASP A 45 18.41 16.19 -4.81
N GLU A 46 18.23 17.28 -4.07
CA GLU A 46 19.11 17.66 -2.96
C GLU A 46 19.11 16.60 -1.84
N ASP A 47 17.93 16.12 -1.44
CA ASP A 47 17.79 15.12 -0.39
C ASP A 47 18.44 13.79 -0.81
N LEU A 48 18.23 13.37 -2.06
CA LEU A 48 18.91 12.20 -2.62
C LEU A 48 20.43 12.37 -2.63
N ALA A 49 20.94 13.54 -3.02
CA ALA A 49 22.37 13.81 -3.02
C ALA A 49 22.97 13.72 -1.60
N ALA A 50 22.26 14.27 -0.60
CA ALA A 50 22.67 14.21 0.81
C ALA A 50 22.70 12.77 1.34
N VAL A 51 21.63 12.00 1.12
CA VAL A 51 21.52 10.61 1.58
C VAL A 51 22.54 9.71 0.86
N TYR A 52 22.75 9.90 -0.44
CA TYR A 52 23.79 9.20 -1.18
C TYR A 52 25.21 9.48 -0.63
N ALA A 53 25.51 10.74 -0.30
CA ALA A 53 26.79 11.10 0.30
C ALA A 53 27.00 10.42 1.66
N ASN A 54 25.95 10.32 2.48
CA ASN A 54 26.01 9.61 3.75
C ASN A 54 26.16 8.09 3.55
N ALA A 55 25.39 7.49 2.63
CA ALA A 55 25.49 6.07 2.30
C ALA A 55 26.91 5.67 1.83
N LEU A 56 27.61 6.55 1.11
CA LEU A 56 29.00 6.31 0.70
C LEU A 56 30.00 6.35 1.87
N LYS A 57 29.73 7.14 2.92
CA LYS A 57 30.58 7.23 4.11
C LYS A 57 30.44 5.98 4.98
N GLU A 58 29.21 5.49 5.13
CA GLU A 58 28.87 4.36 6.01
C GLU A 58 29.08 2.99 5.34
N ALA A 59 29.16 2.93 4.01
CA ALA A 59 29.27 1.66 3.29
C ALA A 59 30.63 0.97 3.49
N SER A 60 30.59 -0.33 3.80
CA SER A 60 31.77 -1.21 3.74
C SER A 60 32.31 -1.37 2.31
N ASP A 61 31.45 -1.21 1.29
CA ASP A 61 31.80 -1.22 -0.13
C ASP A 61 31.19 -0.02 -0.88
N PRO A 62 31.84 1.16 -0.83
CA PRO A 62 31.37 2.35 -1.54
C PRO A 62 31.38 2.20 -3.07
N ALA A 63 32.15 1.25 -3.61
CA ALA A 63 32.21 1.00 -5.05
C ALA A 63 30.91 0.37 -5.56
N ALA A 64 30.34 -0.57 -4.80
CA ALA A 64 29.03 -1.15 -5.09
C ALA A 64 27.92 -0.09 -5.08
N ILE A 65 27.89 0.80 -4.08
CA ILE A 65 26.88 1.89 -4.00
C ILE A 65 27.01 2.83 -5.21
N LYS A 66 28.22 3.20 -5.63
CA LYS A 66 28.46 4.00 -6.84
C LYS A 66 27.95 3.30 -8.11
N LYS A 67 28.17 1.99 -8.23
CA LYS A 67 27.67 1.20 -9.36
C LYS A 67 26.14 1.21 -9.41
N GLN A 68 25.49 0.90 -8.29
CA GLN A 68 24.04 0.91 -8.18
C GLN A 68 23.43 2.29 -8.45
N GLN A 69 24.09 3.37 -8.00
CA GLN A 69 23.62 4.73 -8.26
C GLN A 69 23.59 5.04 -9.76
N ARG A 70 24.60 4.60 -10.51
CA ARG A 70 24.65 4.75 -11.98
C ARG A 70 23.56 3.95 -12.68
N GLU A 71 23.35 2.70 -12.26
CA GLU A 71 22.29 1.84 -12.78
C GLU A 71 20.90 2.43 -12.50
N TRP A 72 20.68 2.93 -11.29
CA TRP A 72 19.44 3.63 -10.93
C TRP A 72 19.23 4.90 -11.76
N LEU A 73 20.27 5.73 -11.96
CA LEU A 73 20.18 6.95 -12.77
C LEU A 73 19.75 6.66 -14.22
N ILE A 74 20.23 5.56 -14.82
CA ILE A 74 19.81 5.14 -16.18
C ILE A 74 18.30 4.86 -16.23
N ASN A 75 17.74 4.27 -15.17
CA ASN A 75 16.31 4.01 -15.10
C ASN A 75 15.51 5.29 -14.81
N ALA A 76 15.97 6.13 -13.89
CA ALA A 76 15.32 7.41 -13.55
C ALA A 76 15.26 8.36 -14.76
N GLN A 77 16.25 8.32 -15.65
CA GLN A 77 16.25 9.08 -16.91
C GLN A 77 15.10 8.72 -17.86
N ARG A 78 14.42 7.58 -17.66
CA ARG A 78 13.25 7.17 -18.45
C ARG A 78 11.94 7.79 -17.96
N CYS A 79 11.96 8.47 -16.80
CA CYS A 79 10.78 9.14 -16.30
C CYS A 79 10.43 10.34 -17.18
N ASP A 80 9.16 10.39 -17.58
CA ASP A 80 8.66 11.38 -18.53
C ASP A 80 7.91 12.54 -17.88
N ASP A 81 7.56 12.39 -16.60
CA ASP A 81 6.77 13.32 -15.81
C ASP A 81 7.28 13.45 -14.37
N TYR A 82 6.59 14.31 -13.62
CA TYR A 82 6.89 14.61 -12.22
C TYR A 82 6.72 13.39 -11.32
N ALA A 83 5.59 12.66 -11.45
CA ALA A 83 5.23 11.58 -10.54
C ALA A 83 6.23 10.42 -10.63
N CYS A 84 6.58 10.01 -11.84
CA CYS A 84 7.59 8.97 -12.06
C CYS A 84 8.93 9.35 -11.41
N LEU A 85 9.42 10.57 -11.67
CA LEU A 85 10.73 10.98 -11.18
C LEU A 85 10.74 11.16 -9.66
N MET A 86 9.65 11.67 -9.09
CA MET A 86 9.51 11.78 -7.65
C MET A 86 9.50 10.40 -6.98
N ASN A 87 8.72 9.45 -7.49
CA ASN A 87 8.71 8.08 -6.98
C ASN A 87 10.09 7.42 -7.09
N ALA A 88 10.82 7.67 -8.18
CA ALA A 88 12.19 7.20 -8.34
C ALA A 88 13.12 7.78 -7.27
N PHE A 89 13.01 9.08 -6.95
CA PHE A 89 13.80 9.73 -5.90
C PHE A 89 13.47 9.18 -4.52
N TRP A 90 12.20 9.09 -4.16
CA TRP A 90 11.75 8.60 -2.86
C TRP A 90 12.17 7.15 -2.63
N SER A 91 11.97 6.28 -3.62
CA SER A 91 12.43 4.89 -3.56
C SER A 91 13.96 4.81 -3.37
N ARG A 92 14.72 5.66 -4.05
CA ARG A 92 16.17 5.66 -3.93
C ARG A 92 16.68 6.22 -2.61
N ILE A 93 16.07 7.30 -2.13
CA ILE A 93 16.34 7.88 -0.81
C ILE A 93 16.10 6.82 0.26
N ALA A 94 14.94 6.16 0.24
CA ALA A 94 14.62 5.09 1.20
C ALA A 94 15.62 3.93 1.14
N GLN A 95 16.03 3.50 -0.07
CA GLN A 95 17.04 2.45 -0.25
C GLN A 95 18.42 2.82 0.30
N LEU A 96 18.80 4.09 0.22
CA LEU A 96 20.11 4.55 0.68
C LEU A 96 20.11 4.86 2.18
N ALA A 97 18.99 5.32 2.72
CA ALA A 97 18.80 5.62 4.14
C ALA A 97 18.61 4.35 4.98
N ASN A 98 17.79 3.41 4.50
CA ASN A 98 17.41 2.18 5.22
C ASN A 98 17.73 0.96 4.35
N PRO A 99 19.00 0.61 4.24
CA PRO A 99 19.44 -0.21 3.13
C PRO A 99 19.25 -1.72 3.39
N GLU A 100 18.74 -2.08 4.56
CA GLU A 100 18.17 -3.39 4.89
C GLU A 100 16.72 -3.51 4.41
N ASN A 101 15.98 -2.41 4.21
CA ASN A 101 14.57 -2.46 3.81
C ASN A 101 14.36 -3.34 2.58
N GLY A 102 13.53 -4.36 2.73
CA GLY A 102 13.39 -5.38 1.72
C GLY A 102 13.01 -6.74 2.27
N ILE A 103 12.68 -7.62 1.33
CA ILE A 103 12.46 -9.04 1.57
C ILE A 103 13.73 -9.78 1.19
N TRP A 104 14.13 -10.69 2.07
CA TRP A 104 15.37 -11.43 2.01
C TRP A 104 15.10 -12.91 2.20
N THR A 105 15.86 -13.74 1.48
CA THR A 105 15.74 -15.20 1.54
C THR A 105 17.10 -15.82 1.76
N GLY A 106 17.16 -16.94 2.47
CA GLY A 106 18.41 -17.65 2.69
C GLY A 106 18.35 -18.50 3.94
N THR A 107 19.40 -18.49 4.76
CA THR A 107 19.54 -19.42 5.87
C THR A 107 19.99 -18.78 7.17
N ILE A 108 19.52 -19.33 8.29
CA ILE A 108 20.14 -19.22 9.62
C ILE A 108 20.67 -20.61 9.98
N GLY A 109 22.00 -20.74 10.11
CA GLY A 109 22.63 -22.04 10.17
C GLY A 109 22.31 -22.87 8.91
N ASN A 110 21.59 -23.97 9.10
CA ASN A 110 21.14 -24.85 8.01
C ASN A 110 19.63 -24.76 7.75
N GLN A 111 18.90 -23.89 8.43
CA GLN A 111 17.46 -23.76 8.26
C GLN A 111 17.15 -22.61 7.31
N GLU A 112 16.26 -22.85 6.36
CA GLU A 112 15.82 -21.84 5.40
C GLU A 112 14.86 -20.85 6.06
N VAL A 113 15.08 -19.56 5.78
CA VAL A 113 14.29 -18.46 6.31
C VAL A 113 13.94 -17.45 5.22
N MET A 114 12.85 -16.72 5.48
CA MET A 114 12.55 -15.45 4.85
C MET A 114 12.57 -14.37 5.92
N ALA A 115 13.29 -13.28 5.69
CA ALA A 115 13.34 -12.12 6.56
C ALA A 115 12.83 -10.89 5.82
N CYS A 116 12.00 -10.11 6.49
CA CYS A 116 11.37 -8.90 6.00
C CYS A 116 11.87 -7.77 6.91
N PHE A 117 12.68 -6.87 6.36
CA PHE A 117 13.12 -5.67 7.08
C PHE A 117 12.31 -4.48 6.56
N PHE A 118 11.71 -3.79 7.51
CA PHE A 118 10.86 -2.64 7.29
C PHE A 118 11.16 -1.62 8.39
N HIS A 119 11.90 -0.57 8.01
CA HIS A 119 12.26 0.53 8.89
C HIS A 119 11.96 1.84 8.16
N PHE A 120 10.92 2.55 8.63
CA PHE A 120 10.78 3.99 8.42
C PHE A 120 11.10 4.66 9.75
N ASP A 121 11.63 5.89 9.73
CA ASP A 121 12.18 6.64 10.88
C ASP A 121 11.17 6.97 12.02
N ASN A 122 10.12 6.17 12.19
CA ASN A 122 9.17 6.27 13.28
C ASN A 122 9.47 5.19 14.34
N PRO A 123 9.94 5.59 15.54
CA PRO A 123 10.31 4.68 16.62
C PRO A 123 9.12 3.92 17.24
N ASN A 124 7.87 4.23 16.87
CA ASN A 124 6.69 3.51 17.37
C ASN A 124 6.43 2.17 16.66
N TYR A 125 7.20 1.82 15.64
CA TYR A 125 7.02 0.61 14.82
C TYR A 125 8.05 -0.48 15.14
N GLU A 126 8.25 -0.78 16.42
CA GLU A 126 9.23 -1.78 16.89
C GLU A 126 9.00 -3.20 16.32
N ASN A 127 7.86 -3.49 15.69
CA ASN A 127 7.46 -4.85 15.30
C ASN A 127 7.27 -5.07 13.79
N ASP A 128 7.63 -4.12 12.93
CA ASP A 128 7.34 -4.24 11.50
C ASP A 128 8.29 -5.19 10.75
N SER A 129 9.52 -5.26 11.24
CA SER A 129 10.48 -6.23 10.75
C SER A 129 10.28 -7.58 11.42
N GLY A 130 10.60 -8.65 10.71
CA GLY A 130 10.44 -10.00 11.23
C GLY A 130 10.95 -11.04 10.24
N TYR A 131 11.01 -12.29 10.67
CA TYR A 131 11.38 -13.40 9.83
C TYR A 131 10.59 -14.65 10.19
N PHE A 132 10.64 -15.67 9.34
CA PHE A 132 10.14 -17.00 9.69
C PHE A 132 10.99 -18.06 9.02
N TYR A 133 11.06 -19.23 9.64
CA TYR A 133 11.63 -20.39 8.98
C TYR A 133 10.60 -21.00 8.04
N LEU A 134 11.02 -21.33 6.82
CA LEU A 134 10.12 -21.83 5.78
C LEU A 134 9.41 -23.14 6.17
N ARG A 135 9.99 -23.92 7.10
CA ARG A 135 9.42 -25.17 7.60
C ARG A 135 8.18 -25.00 8.48
N HIS A 136 8.05 -23.88 9.19
CA HIS A 136 6.99 -23.68 10.18
C HIS A 136 6.20 -22.39 9.97
N SER A 137 6.68 -21.45 9.15
CA SER A 137 5.95 -20.25 8.72
C SER A 137 5.34 -19.43 9.87
N GLN A 138 5.98 -19.48 11.04
CA GLN A 138 5.57 -18.68 12.19
C GLN A 138 6.49 -17.46 12.23
N ARG A 139 5.88 -16.27 12.18
CA ARG A 139 6.60 -15.00 12.24
C ARG A 139 7.28 -14.85 13.59
N ILE A 140 8.52 -14.42 13.55
CA ILE A 140 9.33 -14.05 14.70
C ILE A 140 9.68 -12.56 14.50
N PRO A 141 9.19 -11.67 15.37
CA PRO A 141 9.48 -10.24 15.29
C PRO A 141 10.98 -9.94 15.34
N LEU A 142 11.39 -8.88 14.64
CA LEU A 142 12.73 -8.31 14.70
C LEU A 142 12.64 -6.81 14.92
N ALA A 143 13.37 -6.30 15.92
CA ALA A 143 13.42 -4.87 16.23
C ALA A 143 14.87 -4.37 16.21
N PRO A 144 15.21 -3.29 15.50
CA PRO A 144 16.58 -2.76 15.51
C PRO A 144 16.89 -2.11 16.87
N ARG A 145 18.13 -2.23 17.35
CA ARG A 145 18.57 -1.49 18.55
C ARG A 145 18.77 -0.01 18.20
N PRO A 146 18.14 0.93 18.93
CA PRO A 146 18.27 2.37 18.67
C PRO A 146 19.73 2.85 18.65
N GLU A 147 20.57 2.29 19.52
CA GLU A 147 21.98 2.63 19.67
C GLU A 147 22.90 1.96 18.63
N ASN A 148 22.45 0.91 17.96
CA ASN A 148 23.21 0.20 16.94
C ASN A 148 22.30 -0.56 15.99
N THR A 149 21.98 0.05 14.85
CA THR A 149 21.08 -0.49 13.82
C THR A 149 21.60 -1.77 13.14
N LYS A 150 22.86 -2.18 13.39
CA LYS A 150 23.38 -3.48 12.95
C LYS A 150 22.94 -4.64 13.86
N ILE A 151 22.39 -4.34 15.04
CA ILE A 151 21.95 -5.33 16.00
C ILE A 151 20.43 -5.28 16.10
N TRP A 152 19.78 -6.44 16.00
CA TRP A 152 18.33 -6.57 16.09
C TRP A 152 17.95 -7.55 17.19
N HIS A 153 16.95 -7.18 17.99
CA HIS A 153 16.30 -8.02 18.98
C HIS A 153 15.31 -8.95 18.29
N GLU A 154 15.38 -10.24 18.62
CA GLU A 154 14.39 -11.22 18.21
C GLU A 154 13.28 -11.35 19.25
N GLY A 155 12.02 -11.36 18.80
CA GLY A 155 10.87 -11.49 19.67
C GLY A 155 10.57 -10.19 20.41
N ASN A 156 10.43 -10.27 21.74
CA ASN A 156 10.09 -9.11 22.57
C ASN A 156 11.33 -8.19 22.74
N SER A 157 11.20 -6.91 22.39
CA SER A 157 12.31 -5.94 22.46
C SER A 157 12.86 -5.73 23.89
N GLN A 158 12.04 -5.95 24.92
CA GLN A 158 12.41 -5.85 26.34
C GLN A 158 13.05 -7.14 26.89
N ASN A 159 12.67 -8.30 26.36
CA ASN A 159 13.22 -9.60 26.72
C ASN A 159 13.43 -10.47 25.48
N PRO A 160 14.51 -10.20 24.71
CA PRO A 160 14.72 -10.84 23.41
C PRO A 160 15.01 -12.34 23.56
N THR A 161 14.42 -13.15 22.67
CA THR A 161 14.68 -14.60 22.59
C THR A 161 16.00 -14.92 21.88
N GLY A 162 16.51 -13.96 21.12
CA GLY A 162 17.75 -14.04 20.37
C GLY A 162 18.16 -12.68 19.81
N MET A 163 19.31 -12.65 19.16
CA MET A 163 19.91 -11.43 18.61
C MET A 163 20.39 -11.68 17.20
N TRP A 164 20.08 -10.77 16.27
CA TRP A 164 20.73 -10.74 14.97
C TRP A 164 21.81 -9.67 14.97
N THR A 165 22.99 -10.01 14.49
CA THR A 165 24.06 -9.06 14.19
C THR A 165 24.30 -9.09 12.69
N ILE A 166 24.12 -7.97 12.00
CA ILE A 166 24.41 -7.81 10.58
C ILE A 166 25.88 -7.40 10.45
N ASN A 167 26.72 -8.33 9.98
CA ASN A 167 28.17 -8.17 9.89
C ASN A 167 28.59 -7.54 8.55
N GLU A 168 28.02 -8.04 7.46
CA GLU A 168 28.36 -7.62 6.10
C GLU A 168 27.09 -7.37 5.28
N ARG A 169 27.09 -6.27 4.53
CA ARG A 169 26.05 -5.99 3.54
C ARG A 169 26.69 -5.51 2.24
N HIS A 170 26.55 -6.31 1.19
CA HIS A 170 27.11 -6.05 -0.14
C HIS A 170 26.00 -6.14 -1.18
N GLY A 171 25.39 -4.98 -1.49
CA GLY A 171 24.24 -4.90 -2.37
C GLY A 171 23.06 -5.73 -1.88
N ASP A 172 22.79 -6.83 -2.59
CA ASP A 172 21.72 -7.79 -2.29
C ASP A 172 22.20 -8.98 -1.47
N LEU A 173 23.39 -8.92 -0.88
CA LEU A 173 23.88 -9.94 0.04
C LEU A 173 23.95 -9.37 1.45
N LEU A 174 23.38 -10.12 2.40
CA LEU A 174 23.44 -9.83 3.82
C LEU A 174 24.01 -11.05 4.53
N LYS A 175 25.08 -10.84 5.30
CA LYS A 175 25.62 -11.85 6.20
C LYS A 175 25.65 -11.32 7.62
N GLY A 176 25.44 -12.24 8.55
CA GLY A 176 25.39 -11.90 9.95
C GLY A 176 25.52 -13.12 10.82
N ASN A 177 25.22 -12.94 12.09
CA ASN A 177 25.07 -14.02 13.05
C ASN A 177 23.78 -13.85 13.82
N TRP A 178 23.07 -14.95 13.99
CA TRP A 178 22.04 -15.09 15.00
C TRP A 178 22.68 -15.62 16.27
N SER A 179 22.27 -15.15 17.45
CA SER A 179 22.59 -15.80 18.72
C SER A 179 21.35 -16.00 19.58
N ASP A 180 21.37 -17.01 20.45
CA ASP A 180 20.37 -17.15 21.51
C ASP A 180 20.48 -15.98 22.52
N ALA A 181 19.46 -15.82 23.37
CA ALA A 181 19.41 -14.76 24.38
C ALA A 181 20.63 -14.76 25.33
N ALA A 182 21.21 -15.93 25.59
CA ALA A 182 22.40 -16.09 26.44
C ALA A 182 23.73 -15.83 25.70
N GLY A 183 23.71 -15.74 24.37
CA GLY A 183 24.90 -15.64 23.53
C GLY A 183 25.75 -16.91 23.46
N SER A 184 25.25 -18.03 23.98
CA SER A 184 25.93 -19.33 24.01
C SER A 184 25.89 -20.05 22.67
N HIS A 185 24.83 -19.86 21.89
CA HIS A 185 24.66 -20.52 20.58
C HIS A 185 24.65 -19.45 19.51
N ILE A 186 25.52 -19.61 18.51
CA ILE A 186 25.67 -18.67 17.40
C ILE A 186 25.51 -19.41 16.07
N LEU A 187 24.63 -18.92 15.21
CA LEU A 187 24.36 -19.48 13.88
C LEU A 187 24.63 -18.43 12.80
N PRO A 188 25.27 -18.79 11.68
CA PRO A 188 25.52 -17.85 10.60
C PRO A 188 24.23 -17.51 9.86
N ILE A 189 24.01 -16.22 9.62
CA ILE A 189 22.96 -15.69 8.74
C ILE A 189 23.57 -15.47 7.36
N ARG A 190 22.92 -16.00 6.32
CA ARG A 190 23.28 -15.77 4.92
C ARG A 190 22.02 -15.53 4.13
N LEU A 191 21.78 -14.29 3.74
CA LEU A 191 20.59 -13.89 3.01
C LEU A 191 20.95 -13.20 1.70
N LYS A 192 20.06 -13.38 0.73
CA LYS A 192 20.03 -12.65 -0.53
C LYS A 192 18.73 -11.87 -0.63
N ARG A 193 18.82 -10.59 -1.01
CA ARG A 193 17.66 -9.74 -1.22
C ARG A 193 16.87 -10.29 -2.40
N PHE A 194 15.60 -10.51 -2.15
CA PHE A 194 14.62 -10.90 -3.15
C PHE A 194 13.96 -9.66 -3.77
N LYS A 195 13.52 -8.72 -2.93
CA LYS A 195 12.86 -7.48 -3.35
C LYS A 195 13.20 -6.33 -2.40
N THR A 196 13.35 -5.14 -2.93
CA THR A 196 13.43 -3.90 -2.15
C THR A 196 12.02 -3.38 -1.85
N LEU A 197 11.76 -2.97 -0.61
CA LEU A 197 10.51 -2.31 -0.22
C LEU A 197 10.69 -0.78 -0.27
N SER A 198 9.66 -0.05 -0.72
CA SER A 198 9.64 1.43 -0.79
C SER A 198 8.35 1.95 -0.15
N MET A 199 8.34 3.16 0.40
CA MET A 199 7.09 3.80 0.85
C MET A 199 6.11 3.84 -0.32
N GLY A 200 4.86 3.44 -0.08
CA GLY A 200 3.82 3.46 -1.12
C GLY A 200 3.73 2.21 -2.01
N ASP A 201 4.64 1.24 -1.82
CA ASP A 201 4.46 -0.07 -2.45
C ASP A 201 3.25 -0.72 -1.76
N PRO A 202 2.22 -1.23 -2.46
CA PRO A 202 1.16 -1.99 -1.80
C PRO A 202 1.72 -3.19 -1.02
N THR A 203 2.96 -3.62 -1.34
CA THR A 203 3.74 -4.60 -0.58
C THR A 203 4.50 -4.08 0.66
N SER A 204 4.46 -2.76 0.91
CA SER A 204 5.12 -2.03 2.01
C SER A 204 4.19 -1.77 3.20
N SER A 205 3.22 -2.65 3.48
CA SER A 205 2.57 -2.61 4.79
C SER A 205 3.62 -2.95 5.87
N PRO A 206 3.57 -2.31 7.05
CA PRO A 206 4.40 -2.62 8.22
C PRO A 206 4.44 -4.11 8.61
N ILE A 207 3.55 -4.94 8.08
CA ILE A 207 3.58 -6.40 8.26
C ILE A 207 4.52 -7.11 7.24
N GLY A 208 5.24 -6.34 6.43
CA GLY A 208 6.54 -6.66 5.82
C GLY A 208 6.65 -7.82 4.84
N CYS A 209 5.65 -8.70 4.68
CA CYS A 209 5.71 -9.88 3.80
C CYS A 209 4.43 -10.03 2.94
N ASN A 210 4.11 -9.01 2.13
CA ASN A 210 2.87 -8.92 1.35
C ASN A 210 2.72 -9.87 0.11
N PRO A 211 1.47 -10.26 -0.24
CA PRO A 211 1.03 -11.33 -1.15
C PRO A 211 1.69 -11.57 -2.52
N GLU A 212 2.24 -10.57 -3.20
CA GLU A 212 2.86 -10.82 -4.52
C GLU A 212 4.19 -11.59 -4.42
N VAL A 213 4.95 -11.36 -3.34
CA VAL A 213 6.12 -12.18 -2.97
C VAL A 213 5.68 -13.49 -2.31
N VAL A 214 4.49 -13.48 -1.71
CA VAL A 214 3.85 -14.69 -1.23
C VAL A 214 3.58 -15.67 -2.37
N LYS A 215 3.63 -15.36 -3.68
CA LYS A 215 3.65 -16.43 -4.72
C LYS A 215 4.76 -17.47 -4.56
N LEU A 216 5.91 -17.10 -3.99
CA LEU A 216 7.01 -18.03 -3.70
C LEU A 216 6.89 -18.66 -2.30
N VAL A 217 6.43 -17.88 -1.32
CA VAL A 217 6.07 -18.37 0.03
C VAL A 217 4.83 -19.27 0.00
N ASN A 218 4.00 -19.13 -1.02
CA ASN A 218 2.74 -19.83 -1.29
C ASN A 218 3.01 -21.29 -1.54
N ALA A 219 4.20 -21.73 -1.92
CA ALA A 219 4.45 -23.18 -1.94
C ALA A 219 4.39 -23.75 -0.50
N ALA A 220 4.95 -23.03 0.48
CA ALA A 220 4.93 -23.42 1.89
C ALA A 220 3.60 -23.09 2.59
N ILE A 221 3.02 -21.91 2.35
CA ILE A 221 1.70 -21.53 2.88
C ILE A 221 0.58 -22.32 2.18
N ASN A 222 0.63 -22.59 0.87
CA ASN A 222 -0.33 -23.53 0.26
C ASN A 222 -0.13 -24.95 0.78
N ALA A 223 1.09 -25.40 1.06
CA ALA A 223 1.31 -26.68 1.71
C ALA A 223 0.70 -26.71 3.11
N ARG A 224 0.73 -25.60 3.86
CA ARG A 224 0.03 -25.46 5.14
C ARG A 224 -1.49 -25.33 4.96
N LEU A 225 -2.01 -24.57 4.00
CA LEU A 225 -3.44 -24.56 3.61
C LEU A 225 -3.93 -25.96 3.19
N GLN A 226 -3.06 -26.80 2.62
CA GLN A 226 -3.37 -28.20 2.32
C GLN A 226 -3.40 -29.08 3.58
N GLN A 227 -2.70 -28.69 4.64
CA GLN A 227 -2.76 -29.35 5.96
C GLN A 227 -3.95 -28.84 6.79
N GLU A 228 -4.30 -27.57 6.65
CA GLU A 228 -5.46 -26.97 7.32
C GLU A 228 -6.77 -27.51 6.73
N LYS A 229 -7.73 -27.75 7.61
CA LYS A 229 -9.05 -28.21 7.18
C LYS A 229 -9.84 -27.03 6.60
N ILE A 230 -9.84 -26.91 5.27
CA ILE A 230 -10.67 -25.92 4.58
C ILE A 230 -12.15 -26.29 4.77
N SER A 231 -12.92 -25.33 5.28
CA SER A 231 -14.37 -25.44 5.42
C SER A 231 -15.03 -24.72 4.26
N PHE A 232 -15.77 -25.46 3.43
CA PHE A 232 -16.54 -24.90 2.32
C PHE A 232 -17.97 -24.63 2.75
N GLY A 233 -18.44 -23.42 2.47
CA GLY A 233 -19.84 -23.04 2.58
C GLY A 233 -20.70 -23.63 1.45
N LYS A 234 -22.01 -23.44 1.56
CA LYS A 234 -22.97 -23.77 0.50
C LYS A 234 -22.78 -22.83 -0.68
N THR A 235 -23.19 -23.28 -1.87
CA THR A 235 -23.29 -22.39 -3.03
C THR A 235 -24.41 -21.36 -2.79
N LEU A 236 -24.07 -20.10 -2.97
CA LEU A 236 -24.94 -18.93 -2.86
C LEU A 236 -25.08 -18.25 -4.22
N THR A 237 -25.99 -17.28 -4.30
CA THR A 237 -26.20 -16.46 -5.49
C THR A 237 -26.12 -14.98 -5.17
N PHE A 238 -25.42 -14.21 -6.01
CA PHE A 238 -25.38 -12.76 -5.99
C PHE A 238 -25.79 -12.26 -7.38
N ASP A 239 -26.90 -11.53 -7.48
CA ASP A 239 -27.48 -11.06 -8.75
C ASP A 239 -27.51 -12.15 -9.85
N GLY A 240 -28.02 -13.33 -9.47
CA GLY A 240 -28.17 -14.49 -10.34
C GLY A 240 -26.88 -15.28 -10.64
N LYS A 241 -25.72 -14.79 -10.20
CA LYS A 241 -24.42 -15.46 -10.40
C LYS A 241 -24.05 -16.26 -9.16
N ARG A 242 -23.36 -17.38 -9.36
CA ARG A 242 -23.09 -18.36 -8.29
C ARG A 242 -21.69 -18.19 -7.72
N TYR A 243 -21.61 -18.19 -6.40
CA TYR A 243 -20.35 -18.23 -5.65
C TYR A 243 -20.50 -19.17 -4.46
N ARG A 244 -19.41 -19.48 -3.76
CA ARG A 244 -19.46 -20.07 -2.42
C ARG A 244 -18.39 -19.43 -1.55
N THR A 245 -18.61 -19.39 -0.24
CA THR A 245 -17.57 -19.02 0.70
C THR A 245 -16.73 -20.24 1.06
N PHE A 246 -15.47 -20.03 1.40
CA PHE A 246 -14.64 -21.03 2.04
C PHE A 246 -13.64 -20.37 2.98
N GLY A 247 -13.24 -21.08 4.01
CA GLY A 247 -12.37 -20.51 5.03
C GLY A 247 -11.57 -21.55 5.79
N VAL A 248 -10.76 -21.04 6.68
CA VAL A 248 -9.79 -21.73 7.52
C VAL A 248 -9.85 -21.09 8.90
N LEU A 249 -9.47 -21.83 9.95
CA LEU A 249 -9.36 -21.28 11.31
C LEU A 249 -10.65 -20.63 11.86
N GLU A 250 -11.81 -21.03 11.31
CA GLU A 250 -13.18 -20.53 11.59
C GLU A 250 -13.44 -19.05 11.28
N GLU A 251 -12.50 -18.15 11.56
CA GLU A 251 -12.67 -16.68 11.45
C GLU A 251 -11.98 -16.05 10.22
N VAL A 252 -11.28 -16.85 9.42
CA VAL A 252 -10.57 -16.39 8.22
C VAL A 252 -11.23 -17.00 6.97
N ASN A 253 -11.91 -16.18 6.19
CA ASN A 253 -12.73 -16.64 5.07
C ASN A 253 -12.60 -15.78 3.82
N THR A 254 -12.88 -16.41 2.68
CA THR A 254 -12.93 -15.79 1.35
C THR A 254 -14.05 -16.44 0.54
N LEU A 255 -14.08 -16.17 -0.77
CA LEU A 255 -15.05 -16.71 -1.69
C LEU A 255 -14.43 -17.30 -2.95
N GLU A 256 -15.22 -18.12 -3.65
CA GLU A 256 -14.91 -18.71 -4.94
C GLU A 256 -16.08 -18.51 -5.91
N LEU A 257 -15.79 -17.94 -7.07
CA LEU A 257 -16.73 -17.78 -8.20
C LEU A 257 -16.87 -19.12 -8.95
N ILE A 258 -18.11 -19.54 -9.24
CA ILE A 258 -18.40 -20.90 -9.73
C ILE A 258 -18.46 -21.01 -11.27
N ASP A 259 -18.54 -19.90 -12.02
CA ASP A 259 -18.75 -19.92 -13.48
C ASP A 259 -17.55 -20.41 -14.30
N LYS A 260 -16.37 -20.61 -13.68
CA LYS A 260 -15.13 -21.14 -14.29
C LYS A 260 -14.69 -20.43 -15.57
N SER A 261 -15.08 -19.17 -15.78
CA SER A 261 -14.50 -18.32 -16.82
C SER A 261 -13.01 -18.09 -16.56
N GLU A 262 -12.23 -17.72 -17.58
CA GLU A 262 -10.80 -17.41 -17.42
C GLU A 262 -10.58 -16.31 -16.37
N ALA A 263 -11.41 -15.26 -16.39
CA ALA A 263 -11.38 -14.21 -15.38
C ALA A 263 -11.73 -14.71 -13.98
N SER A 264 -12.76 -15.55 -13.83
CA SER A 264 -13.11 -16.14 -12.53
C SER A 264 -12.03 -17.08 -12.01
N ILE A 265 -11.33 -17.82 -12.89
CA ILE A 265 -10.20 -18.66 -12.48
C ILE A 265 -9.07 -17.79 -11.93
N ALA A 266 -8.68 -16.73 -12.65
CA ALA A 266 -7.63 -15.80 -12.21
C ALA A 266 -8.01 -15.10 -10.89
N LEU A 267 -9.26 -14.67 -10.74
CA LEU A 267 -9.77 -14.08 -9.50
C LEU A 267 -9.79 -15.07 -8.35
N ASN A 268 -10.25 -16.31 -8.57
CA ASN A 268 -10.25 -17.34 -7.53
C ASN A 268 -8.83 -17.67 -7.05
N GLU A 269 -7.85 -17.72 -7.96
CA GLU A 269 -6.44 -17.88 -7.58
C GLU A 269 -5.95 -16.70 -6.73
N ARG A 270 -6.32 -15.47 -7.08
CA ARG A 270 -5.99 -14.28 -6.30
C ARG A 270 -6.62 -14.33 -4.90
N LEU A 271 -7.93 -14.58 -4.80
CA LEU A 271 -8.67 -14.67 -3.55
C LEU A 271 -8.11 -15.78 -2.63
N LYS A 272 -7.67 -16.90 -3.22
CA LYS A 272 -6.97 -17.96 -2.48
C LYS A 272 -5.61 -17.51 -1.95
N ASN A 273 -4.86 -16.73 -2.74
CA ASN A 273 -3.59 -16.16 -2.29
C ASN A 273 -3.79 -15.12 -1.18
N GLU A 274 -4.86 -14.33 -1.22
CA GLU A 274 -5.22 -13.41 -0.13
C GLU A 274 -5.57 -14.19 1.14
N LEU A 275 -6.36 -15.26 1.05
CA LEU A 275 -6.66 -16.13 2.20
C LEU A 275 -5.40 -16.69 2.87
N ALA A 276 -4.39 -17.07 2.07
CA ALA A 276 -3.08 -17.50 2.58
C ALA A 276 -2.39 -16.40 3.40
N VAL A 277 -2.55 -15.15 3.00
CA VAL A 277 -1.98 -13.99 3.70
C VAL A 277 -2.74 -13.73 4.99
N GLU A 278 -4.07 -13.70 4.98
CA GLU A 278 -4.87 -13.54 6.20
C GLU A 278 -4.60 -14.66 7.23
N MET A 279 -4.35 -15.89 6.77
CA MET A 279 -3.93 -16.98 7.66
C MET A 279 -2.57 -16.69 8.32
N SER A 280 -1.63 -16.11 7.58
CA SER A 280 -0.33 -15.71 8.13
C SER A 280 -0.52 -14.59 9.17
N GLU A 281 -1.41 -13.64 8.91
CA GLU A 281 -1.75 -12.56 9.85
C GLU A 281 -2.37 -13.10 11.13
N TYR A 282 -3.33 -14.02 11.02
CA TYR A 282 -3.94 -14.70 12.16
C TYR A 282 -2.89 -15.37 13.05
N TYR A 283 -1.96 -16.14 12.46
CA TYR A 283 -0.91 -16.80 13.23
C TYR A 283 0.09 -15.81 13.82
N GLY A 284 0.41 -14.72 13.12
CA GLY A 284 1.23 -13.63 13.67
C GLY A 284 0.57 -13.02 14.91
N CYS A 285 -0.72 -12.71 14.80
CA CYS A 285 -1.53 -12.14 15.87
C CYS A 285 -1.57 -13.03 17.12
N ASN A 286 -1.68 -14.36 16.95
CA ASN A 286 -1.72 -15.31 18.06
C ASN A 286 -0.37 -15.56 18.75
N THR A 287 0.72 -14.96 18.28
CA THR A 287 2.09 -15.25 18.77
C THR A 287 2.77 -14.09 19.46
N SER A 288 2.14 -12.90 19.50
CA SER A 288 2.49 -11.84 20.45
C SER A 288 2.12 -12.28 21.87
N SER A 289 2.90 -11.84 22.86
CA SER A 289 2.98 -12.47 24.19
C SER A 289 1.84 -12.17 25.17
N ASP A 290 1.61 -13.16 26.05
CA ASP A 290 0.96 -13.20 27.37
C ASP A 290 -0.56 -12.94 27.51
N GLU A 291 -1.26 -14.02 27.91
CA GLU A 291 -2.55 -14.11 28.62
C GLU A 291 -3.80 -13.39 28.07
N VAL A 292 -3.69 -12.58 27.01
CA VAL A 292 -4.83 -11.95 26.35
C VAL A 292 -5.35 -12.87 25.23
N LEU A 293 -6.67 -13.08 25.20
CA LEU A 293 -7.35 -13.74 24.08
C LEU A 293 -7.15 -12.89 22.82
N HIS A 294 -6.14 -13.21 22.04
CA HIS A 294 -5.97 -12.65 20.70
C HIS A 294 -7.13 -13.13 19.82
N ASN A 295 -7.83 -12.16 19.24
CA ASN A 295 -8.84 -12.43 18.25
C ASN A 295 -8.43 -11.77 16.93
N TYR A 296 -8.42 -12.53 15.84
CA TYR A 296 -8.16 -12.04 14.49
C TYR A 296 -9.20 -12.63 13.56
N SER A 297 -9.86 -11.76 12.80
CA SER A 297 -10.85 -12.13 11.82
C SER A 297 -10.55 -11.46 10.49
N ALA A 298 -10.80 -12.18 9.41
CA ALA A 298 -10.70 -11.66 8.06
C ALA A 298 -11.78 -12.27 7.17
N SER A 299 -12.48 -11.43 6.42
CA SER A 299 -13.48 -11.86 5.43
C SER A 299 -13.31 -11.13 4.11
N ILE A 300 -13.65 -11.81 3.02
CA ILE A 300 -13.88 -11.17 1.72
C ILE A 300 -15.32 -11.45 1.30
N GLU A 301 -16.05 -10.39 0.99
CA GLU A 301 -17.46 -10.40 0.64
C GLU A 301 -17.72 -9.68 -0.70
N LEU A 302 -18.84 -10.02 -1.35
CA LEU A 302 -19.27 -9.35 -2.59
C LEU A 302 -20.00 -8.05 -2.27
N ALA A 303 -19.50 -6.94 -2.81
CA ALA A 303 -20.18 -5.65 -2.79
C ALA A 303 -20.96 -5.38 -4.09
N PHE A 304 -20.46 -5.86 -5.24
CA PHE A 304 -21.09 -5.67 -6.55
C PHE A 304 -20.70 -6.76 -7.55
N TRP A 305 -21.59 -7.11 -8.49
CA TRP A 305 -21.26 -8.06 -9.57
C TRP A 305 -22.20 -7.98 -10.80
N ASN A 306 -21.70 -7.43 -11.92
CA ASN A 306 -22.37 -7.49 -13.22
C ASN A 306 -21.57 -8.33 -14.25
N ALA A 307 -21.85 -8.15 -15.54
CA ALA A 307 -21.17 -8.88 -16.61
C ALA A 307 -19.73 -8.40 -16.85
N HIS A 308 -19.41 -7.16 -16.47
CA HIS A 308 -18.14 -6.49 -16.76
C HIS A 308 -17.25 -6.37 -15.54
N TRP A 309 -17.81 -6.15 -14.36
CA TRP A 309 -17.09 -5.85 -13.14
C TRP A 309 -17.63 -6.61 -11.94
N ILE A 310 -16.72 -6.81 -10.98
CA ILE A 310 -17.00 -7.36 -9.67
C ILE A 310 -16.28 -6.50 -8.63
N THR A 311 -16.94 -6.19 -7.53
CA THR A 311 -16.34 -5.46 -6.40
C THR A 311 -16.41 -6.32 -5.15
N PHE A 312 -15.27 -6.45 -4.49
CA PHE A 312 -15.15 -7.10 -3.19
C PHE A 312 -14.94 -6.07 -2.09
N VAL A 313 -15.44 -6.38 -0.91
CA VAL A 313 -15.01 -5.73 0.34
C VAL A 313 -14.23 -6.76 1.15
N ARG A 314 -12.98 -6.42 1.46
CA ARG A 314 -12.18 -7.11 2.46
C ARG A 314 -12.45 -6.47 3.80
N ARG A 315 -12.66 -7.26 4.83
CA ARG A 315 -12.78 -6.79 6.22
C ARG A 315 -11.75 -7.53 7.06
N THR A 316 -11.04 -6.80 7.89
CA THR A 316 -10.07 -7.36 8.82
C THR A 316 -10.19 -6.66 10.16
N GLY A 317 -10.14 -7.42 11.23
CA GLY A 317 -10.19 -6.83 12.57
C GLY A 317 -9.66 -7.78 13.61
N GLY A 318 -9.19 -7.22 14.71
CA GLY A 318 -8.64 -8.01 15.79
C GLY A 318 -7.97 -7.21 16.89
N ASP A 319 -7.45 -7.94 17.87
CA ASP A 319 -6.60 -7.44 18.94
C ASP A 319 -5.35 -8.33 19.06
N CYS A 320 -4.24 -7.83 18.52
CA CYS A 320 -2.96 -8.55 18.48
C CYS A 320 -1.98 -8.11 19.57
N GLY A 321 -2.48 -7.57 20.69
CA GLY A 321 -1.65 -7.10 21.80
C GLY A 321 -1.11 -5.68 21.63
N GLY A 322 -1.78 -4.86 20.82
CA GLY A 322 -1.52 -3.44 20.69
C GLY A 322 -2.24 -2.62 21.78
N ASN A 323 -2.07 -1.29 21.75
CA ASN A 323 -2.76 -0.40 22.71
C ASN A 323 -4.29 -0.35 22.50
N HIS A 324 -4.78 -0.80 21.35
CA HIS A 324 -6.19 -0.89 21.02
C HIS A 324 -6.42 -1.95 19.93
N PRO A 325 -7.64 -2.50 19.83
CA PRO A 325 -8.04 -3.33 18.69
C PRO A 325 -8.06 -2.51 17.38
N PHE A 326 -8.09 -3.20 16.25
CA PHE A 326 -8.24 -2.61 14.92
C PHE A 326 -9.43 -3.22 14.18
N SER A 327 -9.99 -2.43 13.27
CA SER A 327 -11.06 -2.83 12.35
C SER A 327 -10.92 -2.02 11.09
N GLU A 328 -10.63 -2.70 9.99
CA GLU A 328 -10.34 -2.12 8.69
C GLU A 328 -11.22 -2.78 7.63
N PHE A 329 -11.52 -2.01 6.58
CA PHE A 329 -12.15 -2.56 5.39
C PHE A 329 -11.59 -1.90 4.14
N TYR A 330 -11.55 -2.67 3.05
CA TYR A 330 -11.00 -2.22 1.79
C TYR A 330 -11.81 -2.71 0.59
N TYR A 331 -12.17 -1.81 -0.31
CA TYR A 331 -12.90 -2.14 -1.53
C TYR A 331 -11.96 -2.31 -2.73
N THR A 332 -12.13 -3.39 -3.49
CA THR A 332 -11.42 -3.59 -4.77
C THR A 332 -12.38 -3.93 -5.88
N THR A 333 -12.21 -3.29 -7.04
CA THR A 333 -13.03 -3.57 -8.22
C THR A 333 -12.18 -4.19 -9.32
N TRP A 334 -12.72 -5.20 -9.98
CA TRP A 334 -12.04 -5.98 -11.01
C TRP A 334 -12.83 -6.00 -12.29
N ASP A 335 -12.14 -5.82 -13.41
CA ASP A 335 -12.67 -5.99 -14.76
C ASP A 335 -12.60 -7.48 -15.15
N LEU A 336 -13.77 -8.08 -15.35
CA LEU A 336 -13.96 -9.49 -15.71
C LEU A 336 -13.65 -9.76 -17.19
N THR A 337 -13.47 -8.75 -18.02
CA THR A 337 -13.13 -8.92 -19.44
C THR A 337 -11.63 -9.12 -19.65
N ILE A 338 -10.80 -8.46 -18.83
CA ILE A 338 -9.34 -8.51 -18.92
C ILE A 338 -8.64 -9.07 -17.68
N GLY A 339 -9.40 -9.37 -16.61
CA GLY A 339 -8.87 -9.96 -15.38
C GLY A 339 -7.95 -9.02 -14.60
N LYS A 340 -8.19 -7.71 -14.63
CA LYS A 340 -7.35 -6.70 -13.95
C LYS A 340 -8.14 -5.85 -12.99
N GLU A 341 -7.48 -5.37 -11.95
CA GLU A 341 -8.05 -4.41 -11.02
C GLU A 341 -8.32 -3.06 -11.72
N VAL A 342 -9.47 -2.47 -11.44
CA VAL A 342 -9.88 -1.15 -11.89
C VAL A 342 -9.70 -0.18 -10.73
N LYS A 343 -8.88 0.84 -10.93
CA LYS A 343 -8.74 1.95 -9.98
C LYS A 343 -9.87 2.95 -10.22
N LEU A 344 -11.03 2.74 -9.60
CA LEU A 344 -12.25 3.54 -9.85
C LEU A 344 -12.05 5.05 -9.76
N TRP A 345 -11.14 5.51 -8.91
CA TRP A 345 -10.81 6.91 -8.79
C TRP A 345 -10.29 7.53 -10.11
N THR A 346 -9.64 6.75 -10.98
CA THR A 346 -9.25 7.19 -12.35
C THR A 346 -10.44 7.56 -13.24
N TRP A 347 -11.67 7.18 -12.86
CA TRP A 347 -12.89 7.56 -13.56
C TRP A 347 -13.35 8.98 -13.24
N ILE A 348 -12.84 9.61 -12.18
CA ILE A 348 -13.26 10.94 -11.70
C ILE A 348 -12.18 11.97 -11.99
N GLU A 349 -12.54 13.06 -12.68
CA GLU A 349 -11.67 14.22 -12.90
C GLU A 349 -11.43 14.95 -11.58
N GLN A 350 -10.17 15.22 -11.22
CA GLN A 350 -9.84 15.96 -10.00
C GLN A 350 -9.88 17.48 -10.21
N ASN A 351 -9.92 18.21 -9.10
CA ASN A 351 -9.72 19.65 -9.08
C ASN A 351 -8.46 20.03 -9.90
N ASN A 352 -8.60 20.98 -10.82
CA ASN A 352 -7.55 21.47 -11.73
C ASN A 352 -7.05 20.49 -12.81
N GLY A 353 -7.81 19.43 -13.13
CA GLY A 353 -7.50 18.53 -14.25
C GLY A 353 -6.31 17.60 -14.01
N LYS A 354 -5.88 17.43 -12.76
CA LYS A 354 -4.89 16.41 -12.38
C LYS A 354 -5.56 15.02 -12.34
N LEU A 355 -4.81 13.97 -12.64
CA LEU A 355 -5.25 12.59 -12.47
C LEU A 355 -4.77 12.05 -11.11
N ILE A 356 -5.51 11.11 -10.53
CA ILE A 356 -5.23 10.50 -9.22
C ILE A 356 -3.99 9.60 -9.19
N SER A 357 -3.32 9.38 -10.33
CA SER A 357 -2.03 8.71 -10.40
C SER A 357 -0.95 9.31 -9.49
N ASP A 358 -1.21 10.50 -8.91
CA ASP A 358 -0.26 11.35 -8.21
C ASP A 358 -0.49 11.44 -6.68
N ILE A 359 -1.43 10.68 -6.08
CA ILE A 359 -1.65 10.70 -4.63
C ILE A 359 -1.61 9.28 -4.09
N ASP A 360 -0.47 8.90 -3.52
CA ASP A 360 -0.33 7.65 -2.79
C ASP A 360 -0.95 7.84 -1.40
N THR A 361 -2.20 7.43 -1.23
CA THR A 361 -2.82 7.39 0.10
C THR A 361 -2.80 5.98 0.64
N PHE A 362 -2.31 5.87 1.87
CA PHE A 362 -2.43 4.69 2.71
C PHE A 362 -3.94 4.30 2.77
N TYR A 363 -4.28 3.07 2.38
CA TYR A 363 -5.64 2.48 2.35
C TYR A 363 -6.61 2.90 1.22
N GLY A 364 -6.16 3.59 0.17
CA GLY A 364 -7.00 3.85 -1.02
C GLY A 364 -8.20 4.77 -0.80
N ASN A 365 -8.12 5.63 0.22
CA ASN A 365 -9.00 6.77 0.43
C ASN A 365 -8.52 7.96 -0.41
N TYR A 366 -9.38 8.56 -1.22
CA TYR A 366 -8.99 9.74 -2.00
C TYR A 366 -9.99 10.87 -1.85
N SER A 367 -9.49 12.10 -1.98
CA SER A 367 -10.33 13.28 -1.90
C SER A 367 -11.24 13.43 -3.12
N ALA A 368 -12.54 13.63 -2.89
CA ALA A 368 -13.46 13.98 -3.96
C ALA A 368 -13.25 15.45 -4.41
N PRO A 369 -13.44 15.79 -5.71
CA PRO A 369 -13.44 17.19 -6.17
C PRO A 369 -14.45 18.04 -5.40
N ASP A 370 -14.17 19.32 -5.15
CA ASP A 370 -14.91 20.13 -4.17
C ASP A 370 -16.43 20.15 -4.43
N GLN A 371 -16.81 20.28 -5.70
CA GLN A 371 -18.22 20.30 -6.11
C GLN A 371 -18.89 18.92 -5.95
N LEU A 372 -18.15 17.84 -6.22
CA LEU A 372 -18.66 16.48 -6.02
C LEU A 372 -18.73 16.15 -4.51
N ASN A 373 -17.72 16.54 -3.74
CA ASN A 373 -17.70 16.36 -2.29
C ASN A 373 -18.91 17.03 -1.65
N LYS A 374 -19.25 18.25 -2.07
CA LYS A 374 -20.46 18.93 -1.61
C LYS A 374 -21.74 18.11 -1.85
N ILE A 375 -21.87 17.48 -3.03
CA ILE A 375 -23.03 16.63 -3.35
C ILE A 375 -23.04 15.39 -2.44
N ILE A 376 -21.88 14.76 -2.22
CA ILE A 376 -21.75 13.58 -1.34
C ILE A 376 -22.13 13.94 0.10
N THR A 377 -21.57 15.01 0.64
CA THR A 377 -21.86 15.50 1.99
C THR A 377 -23.34 15.85 2.15
N GLU A 378 -23.95 16.53 1.18
CA GLU A 378 -25.39 16.85 1.23
C GLU A 378 -26.25 15.59 1.25
N GLU A 379 -25.87 14.54 0.53
CA GLU A 379 -26.60 13.27 0.54
C GLU A 379 -26.38 12.48 1.83
N ALA A 380 -25.15 12.45 2.36
CA ALA A 380 -24.83 11.84 3.66
C ALA A 380 -25.64 12.49 4.80
N VAL A 381 -25.69 13.82 4.85
CA VAL A 381 -26.46 14.57 5.86
C VAL A 381 -27.96 14.30 5.74
N LYS A 382 -28.49 14.13 4.52
CA LYS A 382 -29.90 13.73 4.34
C LYS A 382 -30.17 12.33 4.88
N GLN A 383 -29.25 11.37 4.67
CA GLN A 383 -29.40 10.01 5.18
C GLN A 383 -29.41 9.96 6.71
N LEU A 384 -28.68 10.86 7.38
CA LEU A 384 -28.76 11.02 8.84
C LEU A 384 -30.10 11.58 9.35
N GLY A 385 -31.00 12.02 8.49
CA GLY A 385 -32.30 12.56 8.90
C GLY A 385 -32.28 14.01 9.39
N GLY A 386 -31.15 14.72 9.24
CA GLY A 386 -31.06 16.16 9.49
C GLY A 386 -31.09 16.58 10.96
N ASP A 387 -30.81 15.66 11.90
CA ASP A 387 -30.61 16.03 13.30
C ASP A 387 -29.35 16.89 13.43
N THR A 388 -29.54 18.13 13.89
CA THR A 388 -28.45 19.10 14.03
C THR A 388 -27.58 18.86 15.26
N GLU A 389 -27.99 17.97 16.16
CA GLU A 389 -27.27 17.60 17.38
C GLU A 389 -26.54 16.25 17.26
N ASP A 390 -26.60 15.60 16.10
CA ASP A 390 -25.90 14.34 15.84
C ASP A 390 -24.37 14.54 15.91
N GLU A 391 -23.70 13.73 16.73
CA GLU A 391 -22.25 13.82 16.95
C GLU A 391 -21.43 13.52 15.69
N CYS A 392 -22.00 12.80 14.72
CA CYS A 392 -21.36 12.50 13.44
C CYS A 392 -21.47 13.65 12.44
N LEU A 393 -22.37 14.62 12.64
CA LEU A 393 -22.66 15.66 11.65
C LEU A 393 -21.43 16.53 11.33
N SER A 394 -20.62 16.88 12.33
CA SER A 394 -19.40 17.66 12.13
C SER A 394 -18.38 16.88 11.30
N ILE A 395 -18.16 15.61 11.66
CA ILE A 395 -17.22 14.70 10.99
C ILE A 395 -17.61 14.49 9.53
N ILE A 396 -18.90 14.29 9.24
CA ILE A 396 -19.41 14.11 7.88
C ILE A 396 -19.21 15.37 7.04
N LYS A 397 -19.43 16.55 7.62
CA LYS A 397 -19.24 17.84 6.92
C LYS A 397 -17.80 18.16 6.60
N GLU A 398 -16.87 17.66 7.41
CA GLU A 398 -15.43 17.85 7.23
C GLU A 398 -14.80 16.76 6.37
N ASN A 399 -15.49 15.65 6.14
CA ASN A 399 -14.96 14.56 5.33
C ASN A 399 -14.77 15.00 3.87
N THR A 400 -13.62 14.62 3.33
CA THR A 400 -13.32 14.79 1.91
C THR A 400 -12.86 13.50 1.27
N GLU A 401 -12.52 12.48 2.06
CA GLU A 401 -11.83 11.27 1.62
C GLU A 401 -12.77 10.06 1.63
N TYR A 402 -12.67 9.24 0.57
CA TYR A 402 -13.53 8.07 0.41
C TYR A 402 -12.81 6.90 -0.26
N GLN A 403 -13.25 5.68 0.08
CA GLN A 403 -13.07 4.52 -0.79
C GLN A 403 -14.24 4.46 -1.79
N LEU A 404 -14.01 3.81 -2.93
CA LEU A 404 -15.04 3.64 -3.96
C LEU A 404 -15.38 2.17 -4.19
N SER A 405 -16.67 1.93 -4.41
CA SER A 405 -17.16 0.70 -5.03
C SER A 405 -18.19 0.99 -6.12
N LEU A 406 -18.52 -0.03 -6.90
CA LEU A 406 -19.61 0.05 -7.87
C LEU A 406 -20.94 -0.24 -7.18
N GLY A 407 -21.96 0.56 -7.49
CA GLY A 407 -23.35 0.32 -7.13
C GLY A 407 -24.22 0.05 -8.36
N LYS A 408 -25.47 -0.36 -8.13
CA LYS A 408 -26.42 -0.63 -9.24
C LYS A 408 -26.87 0.65 -9.94
N LYS A 409 -26.96 1.75 -9.20
CA LYS A 409 -27.48 3.05 -9.64
C LYS A 409 -26.38 4.09 -9.77
N GLY A 410 -25.24 3.90 -9.10
CA GLY A 410 -24.18 4.89 -8.98
C GLY A 410 -22.83 4.33 -8.54
N LEU A 411 -21.85 5.23 -8.37
CA LEU A 411 -20.66 4.89 -7.57
C LEU A 411 -21.00 5.06 -6.10
N VAL A 412 -20.53 4.15 -5.26
CA VAL A 412 -20.69 4.24 -3.81
C VAL A 412 -19.42 4.84 -3.22
N PHE A 413 -19.60 5.90 -2.45
CA PHE A 413 -18.55 6.58 -1.69
C PHE A 413 -18.65 6.12 -0.25
N HIS A 414 -17.62 5.41 0.21
CA HIS A 414 -17.53 4.89 1.58
C HIS A 414 -16.61 5.80 2.38
N SER A 415 -17.09 6.37 3.49
CA SER A 415 -16.17 6.96 4.45
C SER A 415 -15.33 5.87 5.12
N SER A 416 -14.20 6.26 5.69
CA SER A 416 -13.30 5.34 6.40
C SER A 416 -12.64 6.11 7.52
N PHE A 417 -13.40 6.42 8.56
CA PHE A 417 -12.89 7.20 9.69
C PHE A 417 -12.00 6.38 10.63
N ALA A 418 -11.23 7.08 11.45
CA ALA A 418 -10.44 6.46 12.51
C ALA A 418 -11.33 5.67 13.48
N HIS A 419 -10.80 4.59 14.05
CA HIS A 419 -11.56 3.64 14.87
C HIS A 419 -12.43 4.30 15.96
N VAL A 420 -11.95 5.36 16.62
CA VAL A 420 -12.67 6.10 17.66
C VAL A 420 -13.98 6.76 17.20
N VAL A 421 -14.13 7.02 15.91
CA VAL A 421 -15.32 7.62 15.30
C VAL A 421 -15.86 6.76 14.14
N GLN A 422 -15.46 5.50 14.06
CA GLN A 422 -15.87 4.59 12.99
C GLN A 422 -17.38 4.29 13.02
N ALA A 423 -18.04 4.47 14.17
CA ALA A 423 -19.51 4.40 14.27
C ALA A 423 -20.23 5.45 13.41
N CYS A 424 -19.52 6.53 13.02
CA CYS A 424 -20.02 7.55 12.12
C CYS A 424 -19.77 7.24 10.63
N ASP A 425 -19.20 6.07 10.30
CA ASP A 425 -18.99 5.71 8.91
C ASP A 425 -20.33 5.64 8.16
N TYR A 426 -20.30 6.09 6.91
CA TYR A 426 -21.47 6.16 6.05
C TYR A 426 -21.11 5.81 4.60
N ASP A 427 -22.13 5.33 3.89
CA ASP A 427 -22.05 4.96 2.48
C ASP A 427 -23.06 5.79 1.68
N VAL A 428 -22.58 6.47 0.65
CA VAL A 428 -23.44 7.26 -0.25
C VAL A 428 -23.31 6.77 -1.68
N GLU A 429 -24.40 6.27 -2.26
CA GLU A 429 -24.47 5.93 -3.68
C GLU A 429 -24.87 7.17 -4.50
N ILE A 430 -23.91 7.76 -5.22
CA ILE A 430 -24.18 8.91 -6.12
C ILE A 430 -24.56 8.40 -7.50
N PRO A 431 -25.78 8.72 -8.01
CA PRO A 431 -26.26 8.20 -9.28
C PRO A 431 -25.32 8.47 -10.45
N TYR A 432 -25.18 7.50 -11.34
CA TYR A 432 -24.31 7.59 -12.52
C TYR A 432 -24.58 8.83 -13.38
N ARG A 433 -25.84 9.24 -13.53
CA ARG A 433 -26.22 10.46 -14.25
C ARG A 433 -25.69 11.73 -13.59
N THR A 434 -25.69 11.77 -12.26
CA THR A 434 -25.17 12.90 -11.46
C THR A 434 -23.65 12.98 -11.58
N LEU A 435 -22.96 11.84 -11.74
CA LEU A 435 -21.51 11.79 -11.88
C LEU A 435 -21.00 12.28 -13.24
N LEU A 436 -21.79 12.23 -14.31
CA LEU A 436 -21.36 12.54 -15.69
C LEU A 436 -20.49 13.81 -15.85
N PRO A 437 -20.78 14.95 -15.18
CA PRO A 437 -19.95 16.16 -15.29
C PRO A 437 -18.55 16.00 -14.68
N PHE A 438 -18.37 15.08 -13.75
CA PHE A 438 -17.14 14.84 -12.99
C PHE A 438 -16.31 13.68 -13.54
N LEU A 439 -16.79 12.97 -14.56
CA LEU A 439 -16.12 11.78 -15.06
C LEU A 439 -15.06 12.09 -16.12
N THR A 440 -13.94 11.39 -16.05
CA THR A 440 -12.93 11.35 -17.12
C THR A 440 -13.52 10.69 -18.37
N LYS A 441 -12.77 10.71 -19.49
CA LYS A 441 -13.19 9.99 -20.70
C LYS A 441 -13.41 8.50 -20.41
N GLU A 442 -12.49 7.87 -19.68
CA GLU A 442 -12.60 6.47 -19.26
C GLU A 442 -13.84 6.25 -18.38
N GLY A 443 -14.04 7.11 -17.37
CA GLY A 443 -15.22 7.03 -16.50
C GLY A 443 -16.54 7.14 -17.26
N LYS A 444 -16.62 8.04 -18.25
CA LYS A 444 -17.82 8.19 -19.10
C LYS A 444 -18.11 6.94 -19.93
N GLU A 445 -17.08 6.29 -20.46
CA GLU A 445 -17.22 5.03 -21.21
C GLU A 445 -17.69 3.88 -20.31
N ALA A 446 -17.10 3.74 -19.13
CA ALA A 446 -17.48 2.73 -18.16
C ALA A 446 -18.91 2.93 -17.64
N VAL A 447 -19.28 4.16 -17.28
CA VAL A 447 -20.64 4.49 -16.82
C VAL A 447 -21.68 4.26 -17.92
N LYS A 448 -21.35 4.49 -19.19
CA LYS A 448 -22.25 4.15 -20.30
C LYS A 448 -22.56 2.66 -20.35
N LEU A 449 -21.56 1.80 -20.13
CA LEU A 449 -21.76 0.35 -20.04
C LEU A 449 -22.63 -0.01 -18.84
N MET A 450 -22.35 0.56 -17.67
CA MET A 450 -23.17 0.37 -16.46
C MET A 450 -24.65 0.71 -16.70
N MET A 451 -24.93 1.86 -17.32
CA MET A 451 -26.30 2.30 -17.60
C MET A 451 -27.00 1.44 -18.66
N SER A 452 -26.24 0.85 -19.60
CA SER A 452 -26.80 -0.06 -20.60
C SER A 452 -27.26 -1.39 -20.00
N ASP A 453 -26.50 -1.93 -19.04
CA ASP A 453 -26.84 -3.15 -18.32
C ASP A 453 -28.15 -3.00 -17.55
N THR A 454 -28.34 -1.88 -16.83
CA THR A 454 -29.54 -1.64 -16.00
C THR A 454 -30.81 -1.58 -16.85
N SER A 455 -30.76 -0.93 -18.02
CA SER A 455 -31.91 -0.85 -18.94
C SER A 455 -32.36 -2.20 -19.51
N SER A 456 -31.47 -3.20 -19.55
CA SER A 456 -31.79 -4.55 -20.03
C SER A 456 -32.53 -5.40 -18.98
N GLN A 457 -32.41 -5.04 -17.69
CA GLN A 457 -33.04 -5.76 -16.58
C GLN A 457 -34.42 -5.20 -16.21
N GLU A 458 -34.68 -3.91 -16.38
CA GLU A 458 -36.00 -3.30 -16.13
C GLU A 458 -37.04 -3.60 -17.23
N GLY A 459 -36.62 -4.13 -18.38
CA GLY A 459 -37.47 -4.47 -19.51
C GLY A 459 -37.90 -5.94 -19.61
N ARG A 460 -37.74 -6.75 -18.55
CA ARG A 460 -38.11 -8.17 -18.50
C ARG A 460 -39.17 -8.47 -17.44
#